data_AF-A0A519LBA6-F1
#
_entry.id   AF-A0A519LBA6-F1
#
_cell.length_a   1.000
_cell.length_b   1.000
_cell.length_c   1.000
_cell.angle_alpha   90.00
_cell.angle_beta   90.00
_cell.angle_gamma   90.00
#
_symmetry.space_group_name_H-M   'P 1'
#
loop_
_entity.id
_entity.type
_entity.pdbx_description
1 polymer ?
#
loop_
_entity_poly.entity_id
_entity_poly.type
_entity_poly.pdbx_seq_one_letter_code
_entity_poly.pdbx_strand_id
1 'polypeptide(L)'
;MVQIKWLKSAKSDLKDIYDFISLDSKRYARFQIEKIQHKTEILRNGNVIGKKVSEIDDENVREIFEGNYRIIYRIISKNEIHIL
;
A
#
# COMPACT_ATOMS: atom_id res chain seq x y z
N MET A 1 1.74 -2.39 -18.11
CA MET A 1 1.60 -2.97 -16.76
C MET A 1 2.70 -2.37 -15.89
N VAL A 2 2.34 -1.85 -14.73
CA VAL A 2 3.26 -1.09 -13.87
C VAL A 2 3.94 -2.03 -12.87
N GLN A 3 5.23 -1.84 -12.64
CA GLN A 3 5.97 -2.56 -11.61
C GLN A 3 5.74 -1.92 -10.25
N ILE A 4 5.23 -2.72 -9.30
CA ILE A 4 5.04 -2.30 -7.90
C ILE A 4 6.24 -2.81 -7.09
N LYS A 5 6.95 -1.90 -6.42
CA LYS A 5 8.01 -2.25 -5.46
C LYS A 5 7.58 -1.84 -4.07
N TRP A 6 7.67 -2.78 -3.14
CA TRP A 6 7.44 -2.52 -1.72
C TRP A 6 8.75 -2.13 -1.06
N LEU A 7 8.82 -0.92 -0.51
CA LEU A 7 9.96 -0.49 0.28
C LEU A 7 10.05 -1.28 1.59
N LYS A 8 11.22 -1.21 2.23
CA LYS A 8 11.45 -1.91 3.50
C LYS A 8 10.52 -1.42 4.61
N SER A 9 10.20 -0.11 4.61
CA SER A 9 9.22 0.51 5.50
C SER A 9 7.84 -0.13 5.33
N ALA A 10 7.27 -0.09 4.13
CA ALA A 10 5.99 -0.74 3.83
C ALA A 10 5.92 -2.22 4.23
N LYS A 11 7.01 -2.97 4.03
CA LYS A 11 7.08 -4.38 4.47
C LYS A 11 7.09 -4.53 5.99
N SER A 12 7.75 -3.62 6.70
CA SER A 12 7.70 -3.56 8.17
C SER A 12 6.29 -3.24 8.63
N ASP A 13 5.62 -2.27 8.00
CA ASP A 13 4.26 -1.88 8.37
C ASP A 13 3.27 -3.06 8.20
N LEU A 14 3.37 -3.81 7.09
CA LEU A 14 2.59 -5.04 6.92
C LEU A 14 2.88 -6.07 8.03
N LYS A 15 4.14 -6.20 8.45
CA LYS A 15 4.51 -7.11 9.53
C LYS A 15 3.94 -6.63 10.86
N ASP A 16 3.99 -5.35 11.16
CA ASP A 16 3.46 -4.79 12.41
C ASP A 16 1.93 -4.92 12.48
N ILE A 17 1.24 -4.68 11.36
CA ILE A 17 -0.21 -4.96 11.22
C ILE A 17 -0.51 -6.43 11.47
N TYR A 18 0.27 -7.33 10.86
CA TYR A 18 0.10 -8.77 11.04
C TYR A 18 0.30 -9.16 12.51
N ASP A 19 1.43 -8.76 13.09
CA ASP A 19 1.83 -9.12 14.44
C ASP A 19 0.77 -8.64 15.45
N PHE A 20 0.28 -7.41 15.30
CA PHE A 20 -0.78 -6.84 16.14
C PHE A 20 -2.08 -7.65 16.06
N ILE A 21 -2.62 -7.88 14.86
CA ILE A 21 -3.89 -8.61 14.68
C ILE A 21 -3.75 -10.09 15.06
N SER A 22 -2.56 -10.67 14.89
CA SER A 22 -2.30 -12.09 15.12
C SER A 22 -2.45 -12.50 16.58
N LEU A 23 -2.38 -11.54 17.51
CA LEU A 23 -2.65 -11.73 18.93
C LEU A 23 -4.07 -12.26 19.16
N ASP A 24 -5.04 -11.77 18.39
CA ASP A 24 -6.42 -12.23 18.46
C ASP A 24 -6.69 -13.36 17.46
N SER A 25 -6.22 -13.22 16.21
CA SER A 25 -6.46 -14.21 15.17
C SER A 25 -5.42 -14.17 14.06
N LYS A 26 -4.53 -15.16 14.04
CA LYS A 26 -3.57 -15.39 12.93
C LYS A 26 -4.24 -15.51 11.57
N ARG A 27 -5.43 -16.11 11.50
CA ARG A 27 -6.19 -16.24 10.25
C ARG A 27 -6.65 -14.87 9.74
N TYR A 28 -7.20 -14.05 10.63
CA TYR A 28 -7.66 -12.71 10.27
C TYR A 28 -6.48 -11.79 9.91
N ALA A 29 -5.36 -11.90 10.64
CA ALA A 29 -4.13 -11.19 10.32
C ALA A 29 -3.67 -11.47 8.87
N ARG A 30 -3.62 -12.75 8.45
CA ARG A 30 -3.26 -13.11 7.06
C ARG A 30 -4.23 -12.49 6.05
N PHE A 31 -5.53 -12.64 6.30
CA PHE A 31 -6.56 -12.11 5.43
C PHE A 31 -6.48 -10.58 5.29
N GLN A 32 -6.13 -9.87 6.37
CA GLN A 32 -5.96 -8.41 6.32
C GLN A 32 -4.77 -8.00 5.46
N ILE A 33 -3.64 -8.72 5.56
CA ILE A 33 -2.46 -8.47 4.71
C ILE A 33 -2.78 -8.75 3.23
N GLU A 34 -3.47 -9.85 2.94
CA GLU A 34 -3.89 -10.21 1.58
C GLU A 34 -4.81 -9.13 0.98
N LYS A 35 -5.75 -8.58 1.76
CA LYS A 35 -6.59 -7.47 1.31
C LYS A 35 -5.78 -6.23 0.93
N ILE A 36 -4.84 -5.83 1.77
CA ILE A 36 -3.97 -4.67 1.51
C ILE A 36 -3.16 -4.92 0.22
N GLN A 37 -2.56 -6.10 0.08
CA GLN A 37 -1.79 -6.46 -1.11
C GLN A 37 -2.66 -6.47 -2.37
N HIS A 38 -3.82 -7.12 -2.34
CA HIS A 38 -4.77 -7.14 -3.45
C HIS A 38 -5.26 -5.74 -3.80
N LYS A 39 -5.44 -4.84 -2.82
CA LYS A 39 -5.79 -3.46 -3.12
C LYS A 39 -4.73 -2.75 -3.94
N THR A 40 -3.44 -3.02 -3.70
CA THR A 40 -2.34 -2.43 -4.50
C THR A 40 -2.30 -2.91 -5.95
N GLU A 41 -2.90 -4.06 -6.27
CA GLU A 41 -2.90 -4.59 -7.63
C GLU A 41 -3.63 -3.67 -8.64
N ILE A 42 -4.58 -2.85 -8.18
CA ILE A 42 -5.24 -1.85 -9.03
C ILE A 42 -4.23 -0.86 -9.64
N LEU A 43 -3.11 -0.61 -8.96
CA LEU A 43 -2.04 0.28 -9.40
C LEU A 43 -1.28 -0.27 -10.62
N ARG A 44 -1.40 -1.57 -10.93
CA ARG A 44 -0.78 -2.15 -12.13
C ARG A 44 -1.39 -1.65 -13.44
N ASN A 45 -2.64 -1.19 -13.38
CA ASN A 45 -3.41 -0.72 -14.53
C ASN A 45 -3.14 0.76 -14.86
N GLY A 46 -2.48 1.50 -13.97
CA GLY A 46 -2.09 2.89 -14.19
C GLY A 46 -1.57 3.56 -12.93
N ASN A 47 -0.74 4.59 -13.11
CA ASN A 47 0.00 5.18 -11.99
C ASN A 47 -0.75 6.25 -11.21
N VAL A 48 -1.82 6.81 -11.78
CA VAL A 48 -2.53 7.95 -11.21
C VAL A 48 -3.85 7.47 -10.63
N ILE A 49 -3.79 6.75 -9.50
CA ILE A 49 -4.97 6.21 -8.81
C ILE A 49 -5.04 6.78 -7.38
N GLY A 50 -6.25 7.03 -6.86
CA GLY A 50 -6.40 7.60 -5.52
C GLY A 50 -6.10 9.09 -5.45
N LYS A 51 -5.91 9.61 -4.24
CA LYS A 51 -5.83 11.05 -3.95
C LYS A 51 -4.38 11.47 -3.67
N LYS A 52 -4.05 12.75 -3.87
CA LYS A 52 -2.78 13.31 -3.38
C LYS A 52 -2.79 13.27 -1.85
N VAL A 53 -1.65 12.94 -1.26
CA VAL A 53 -1.48 13.01 0.21
C VAL A 53 -1.43 14.48 0.61
N SER A 54 -2.38 14.93 1.43
CA SER A 54 -2.48 16.33 1.84
C SER A 54 -1.29 16.82 2.67
N GLU A 55 -0.65 15.91 3.39
CA GLU A 55 0.48 16.17 4.28
C GLU A 55 1.81 16.30 3.51
N ILE A 56 1.83 15.95 2.22
CA ILE A 56 3.04 15.93 1.40
C ILE A 56 2.80 16.78 0.15
N ASP A 57 3.62 17.82 -0.02
CA ASP A 57 3.57 18.65 -1.22
C ASP A 57 4.33 18.01 -2.40
N ASP A 58 3.88 16.83 -2.81
CA ASP A 58 4.42 16.08 -3.94
C ASP A 58 3.26 15.40 -4.70
N GLU A 59 3.02 15.82 -5.94
CA GLU A 59 1.94 15.28 -6.80
C GLU A 59 2.12 13.79 -7.12
N ASN A 60 3.34 13.28 -6.99
CA ASN A 60 3.65 11.87 -7.23
C ASN A 60 3.36 11.00 -6.01
N VAL A 61 3.10 11.59 -4.84
CA VAL A 61 2.78 10.86 -3.62
C VAL A 61 1.26 10.84 -3.43
N ARG A 62 0.71 9.63 -3.45
CA ARG A 62 -0.72 9.40 -3.48
C ARG A 62 -1.12 8.34 -2.47
N GLU A 63 -2.39 8.38 -2.09
CA GLU A 63 -2.99 7.46 -1.13
C GLU A 63 -4.22 6.76 -1.71
N ILE A 64 -4.34 5.48 -1.36
CA ILE A 64 -5.55 4.67 -1.52
C ILE A 64 -5.91 4.04 -0.19
N PHE A 65 -7.15 3.59 -0.06
CA PHE A 65 -7.69 3.06 1.19
C PHE A 65 -8.17 1.62 1.03
N GLU A 66 -7.85 0.79 2.03
CA GLU A 66 -8.43 -0.54 2.22
C GLU A 66 -8.98 -0.64 3.65
N GLY A 67 -10.29 -0.44 3.79
CA GLY A 67 -10.92 -0.28 5.11
C GLY A 67 -10.32 0.90 5.87
N ASN A 68 -9.78 0.64 7.06
CA ASN A 68 -9.15 1.64 7.92
C ASN A 68 -7.64 1.81 7.65
N TYR A 69 -7.07 1.09 6.67
CA TYR A 69 -5.66 1.19 6.32
C TYR A 69 -5.47 2.15 5.17
N ARG A 70 -4.55 3.09 5.37
CA ARG A 70 -4.08 4.01 4.35
C ARG A 70 -2.83 3.43 3.69
N ILE A 71 -2.87 3.24 2.38
CA ILE A 71 -1.75 2.74 1.60
C ILE A 71 -1.19 3.93 0.82
N ILE A 72 0.00 4.36 1.21
CA ILE A 72 0.70 5.47 0.57
C ILE A 72 1.69 4.91 -0.45
N TYR A 73 1.73 5.53 -1.62
CA TYR A 73 2.67 5.15 -2.66
C TYR A 73 3.22 6.38 -3.38
N ARG A 74 4.38 6.20 -4.02
CA ARG A 74 5.02 7.20 -4.87
C ARG A 74 5.14 6.69 -6.29
N ILE A 75 4.76 7.53 -7.25
CA ILE A 75 5.00 7.31 -8.68
C ILE A 75 6.47 7.64 -8.97
N ILE A 76 7.23 6.66 -9.45
CA ILE A 76 8.66 6.85 -9.78
C ILE A 76 8.82 7.09 -11.29
N SER A 77 8.07 6.37 -12.10
CA SER A 77 8.06 6.56 -13.56
C SER A 77 6.73 6.09 -14.14
N LYS A 78 6.57 6.17 -15.47
CA LYS A 78 5.40 5.62 -16.18
C LYS A 78 5.19 4.11 -15.95
N ASN A 79 6.24 3.38 -15.56
CA ASN A 79 6.18 1.93 -15.40
C ASN A 79 6.57 1.46 -13.99
N GLU A 80 6.78 2.36 -13.02
CA GLU A 80 7.25 1.98 -11.68
C GLU A 80 6.60 2.82 -10.57
N ILE A 81 6.15 2.13 -9.53
CA ILE A 81 5.57 2.70 -8.30
C ILE A 81 6.23 2.06 -7.10
N HIS A 82 6.49 2.87 -6.07
CA HIS A 82 6.97 2.41 -4.76
C HIS A 82 5.86 2.54 -3.73
N ILE A 83 5.53 1.45 -3.03
CA ILE A 83 4.72 1.51 -1.82
C ILE A 83 5.64 1.96 -0.68
N LEU A 84 5.24 3.04 0.00
CA LEU A 84 6.01 3.69 1.05
C LEU A 84 5.78 2.99 2.39
#